data_AF-A0AA37NWB6-F1
#
_entry.id   AF-A0AA37NWB6-F1
#
_cell.length_a   1.000
_cell.length_b   1.000
_cell.length_c   1.000
_cell.angle_alpha   90.00
_cell.angle_beta   90.00
_cell.angle_gamma   90.00
#
_symmetry.space_group_name_H-M   'P 1'
#
loop_
_entity.id
_entity.type
_entity.pdbx_description
1 polymer ?
#
loop_
_entity_poly.entity_id
_entity_poly.type
_entity_poly.pdbx_seq_one_letter_code
_entity_poly.pdbx_strand_id
1 'polypeptide(L)'
;MVSINPTTLFLAAIAIGNVNAWTWTHCTNAERCVAGSNPNASGGTTGGNKNMPSTGSRFSYAGGYVFVADSCTNFSYQGSDGYWYSHEKDGLFVSPAGYMRTAHDCNLLVIDSKSQTTGITWWWKHNGGDCCLPDEVGTNIFNIEAYYTGAQ
;
A
#
# COMPACT_ATOMS: atom_id res chain seq x y z
N MET A 1 11.27 6.85 54.03
CA MET A 1 10.90 5.61 53.33
C MET A 1 10.19 6.02 52.05
N VAL A 2 10.88 5.94 50.91
CA VAL A 2 10.28 6.17 49.58
C VAL A 2 10.06 4.80 48.98
N SER A 3 8.79 4.43 48.79
CA SER A 3 8.41 3.20 48.10
C SER A 3 8.52 3.46 46.60
N ILE A 4 9.41 2.74 45.92
CA ILE A 4 9.57 2.79 44.46
C ILE A 4 8.84 1.57 43.90
N ASN A 5 7.73 1.79 43.21
CA ASN A 5 6.94 0.74 42.56
C ASN A 5 7.72 0.10 41.40
N PRO A 6 7.79 -1.24 41.28
CA PRO A 6 8.56 -1.92 40.25
C PRO A 6 7.66 -2.27 39.05
N THR A 7 7.15 -1.29 38.32
CA THR A 7 6.35 -1.61 37.11
C THR A 7 6.37 -0.49 36.09
N THR A 8 7.52 -0.27 35.44
CA THR A 8 7.56 0.25 34.06
C THR A 8 8.93 0.01 33.46
N LEU A 9 9.20 -1.24 33.13
CA LEU A 9 10.25 -1.61 32.20
C LEU A 9 9.69 -1.39 30.77
N PHE A 10 9.76 -0.16 30.25
CA PHE A 10 9.54 0.06 28.82
C PHE A 10 10.90 0.08 28.13
N LEU A 11 11.29 -1.10 27.64
CA LEU A 11 12.44 -1.28 26.78
C LEU A 11 11.98 -1.27 25.31
N ALA A 12 12.78 -0.55 24.52
CA ALA A 12 12.96 -0.64 23.07
C ALA A 12 11.90 0.01 22.15
N ALA A 13 12.36 0.99 21.37
CA ALA A 13 12.56 0.73 19.95
C ALA A 13 13.71 1.57 19.38
N ILE A 14 14.60 0.87 18.70
CA ILE A 14 15.76 1.34 17.95
C ILE A 14 15.26 2.25 16.82
N ALA A 15 15.81 3.45 16.71
CA ALA A 15 15.69 4.25 15.49
C ALA A 15 16.52 3.58 14.39
N ILE A 16 15.85 2.87 13.48
CA ILE A 16 16.45 2.32 12.26
C ILE A 16 16.22 3.36 11.16
N GLY A 17 17.30 3.71 10.45
CA GLY A 17 17.41 4.89 9.59
C GLY A 17 16.43 4.99 8.41
N ASN A 18 16.16 6.25 8.06
CA ASN A 18 15.68 6.80 6.78
C ASN A 18 15.04 5.81 5.79
N VAL A 19 13.79 5.45 6.06
CA VAL A 19 12.76 5.38 5.01
C VAL A 19 12.01 6.70 5.07
N ASN A 20 11.59 7.29 3.95
CA ASN A 20 10.68 8.45 4.00
C ASN A 20 9.56 8.12 4.98
N ALA A 21 9.49 8.85 6.10
CA ALA A 21 8.59 8.50 7.19
C ALA A 21 7.16 8.75 6.71
N TRP A 22 6.51 7.70 6.23
CA TRP A 22 5.12 7.76 5.81
C TRP A 22 4.25 8.25 6.95
N THR A 23 3.38 9.21 6.66
CA THR A 23 2.37 9.71 7.62
C THR A 23 1.08 8.90 7.45
N TRP A 24 0.40 8.60 8.57
CA TRP A 24 -0.75 7.70 8.64
C TRP A 24 -1.84 8.29 9.54
N THR A 25 -2.32 9.49 9.20
CA THR A 25 -3.25 10.23 10.04
C THR A 25 -4.67 10.19 9.52
N HIS A 26 -4.87 10.01 8.21
CA HIS A 26 -6.19 10.03 7.60
C HIS A 26 -6.95 8.71 7.78
N CYS A 27 -6.28 7.57 7.56
CA CYS A 27 -6.86 6.24 7.78
C CYS A 27 -6.32 5.60 9.06
N THR A 28 -7.22 5.28 9.98
CA THR A 28 -6.87 4.69 11.30
C THR A 28 -7.77 3.51 11.71
N ASN A 29 -8.71 3.12 10.85
CA ASN A 29 -9.72 2.09 11.11
C ASN A 29 -9.30 0.68 10.68
N ALA A 30 -8.10 0.51 10.13
CA ALA A 30 -7.51 -0.77 9.78
C ALA A 30 -6.00 -0.76 10.02
N GLU A 31 -5.39 -1.94 9.97
CA GLU A 31 -3.94 -2.05 10.02
C GLU A 31 -3.29 -1.39 8.78
N ARG A 32 -2.03 -1.00 8.90
CA ARG A 32 -1.29 -0.41 7.77
C ARG A 32 -1.06 -1.43 6.65
N CYS A 33 -1.18 -0.98 5.41
CA CYS A 33 -0.74 -1.70 4.24
C CYS A 33 0.79 -1.84 4.28
N VAL A 34 1.28 -2.92 3.69
CA VAL A 34 2.70 -3.20 3.54
C VAL A 34 3.15 -2.69 2.18
N ALA A 35 4.31 -2.02 2.13
CA ALA A 35 4.90 -1.61 0.87
C ALA A 35 5.57 -2.81 0.19
N GLY A 36 5.26 -3.03 -1.09
CA GLY A 36 5.93 -3.99 -1.96
C GLY A 36 7.12 -3.36 -2.68
N SER A 37 8.07 -4.20 -3.10
CA SER A 37 9.20 -3.83 -3.94
C SER A 37 9.21 -4.67 -5.23
N ASN A 38 9.27 -4.01 -6.39
CA ASN A 38 9.48 -4.68 -7.67
C ASN A 38 10.98 -4.63 -8.04
N PRO A 39 11.73 -5.75 -8.04
CA PRO A 39 13.13 -5.77 -8.49
C PRO A 39 13.33 -5.37 -9.97
N ASN A 40 12.28 -5.44 -10.80
CA ASN A 40 12.34 -5.01 -12.20
C ASN A 40 11.99 -3.52 -12.39
N ALA A 41 11.59 -2.80 -11.33
CA ALA A 41 11.50 -1.36 -11.38
C ALA A 41 12.93 -0.79 -11.32
N SER A 42 13.51 -0.50 -12.48
CA SER A 42 14.86 0.07 -12.64
C SER A 42 14.98 1.55 -12.18
N GLY A 43 14.03 2.01 -11.38
CA GLY A 43 14.08 3.22 -10.56
C GLY A 43 13.34 2.88 -9.27
N GLY A 44 13.86 3.33 -8.13
CA GLY A 44 13.22 3.12 -6.83
C GLY A 44 11.75 3.53 -6.85
N THR A 45 11.03 3.16 -5.79
CA THR A 45 9.63 3.53 -5.43
C THR A 45 9.30 5.04 -5.50
N THR A 46 10.20 5.86 -6.02
CA THR A 46 10.27 7.30 -5.84
C THR A 46 11.07 7.89 -7.01
N GLY A 47 10.41 8.20 -8.13
CA GLY A 47 11.03 8.99 -9.21
C GLY A 47 10.53 8.70 -10.63
N GLY A 48 9.58 9.51 -11.10
CA GLY A 48 9.48 10.04 -12.47
C GLY A 48 9.17 9.11 -13.65
N ASN A 49 9.48 7.81 -13.60
CA ASN A 49 9.20 6.89 -14.71
C ASN A 49 7.94 6.07 -14.43
N LYS A 50 6.91 6.32 -15.25
CA LYS A 50 5.59 5.67 -15.23
C LYS A 50 5.61 4.23 -15.76
N ASN A 51 6.58 3.42 -15.35
CA ASN A 51 6.63 2.03 -15.80
C ASN A 51 5.69 1.21 -14.90
N MET A 52 4.40 1.21 -15.23
CA MET A 52 3.49 0.19 -14.71
C MET A 52 4.10 -1.19 -14.99
N PRO A 53 4.04 -2.12 -14.03
CA PRO A 53 4.66 -3.42 -14.20
C PRO A 53 4.00 -4.16 -15.37
N SER A 54 4.80 -4.71 -16.28
CA SER A 54 4.27 -5.62 -17.30
C SER A 54 3.71 -6.87 -16.62
N THR A 55 2.66 -7.47 -17.19
CA THR A 55 2.22 -8.83 -16.83
C THR A 55 3.43 -9.76 -16.75
N GLY A 56 3.52 -10.55 -15.69
CA GLY A 56 4.68 -11.41 -15.45
C GLY A 56 5.75 -10.81 -14.52
N SER A 57 5.62 -9.53 -14.14
CA SER A 57 6.55 -8.88 -13.22
C SER A 57 6.55 -9.57 -11.85
N ARG A 58 7.75 -9.76 -11.30
CA ARG A 58 7.92 -10.35 -9.98
C ARG A 58 7.94 -9.26 -8.93
N PHE A 59 7.21 -9.48 -7.85
CA PHE A 59 7.16 -8.58 -6.70
C PHE A 59 7.65 -9.29 -5.46
N SER A 60 8.39 -8.58 -4.61
CA SER A 60 8.81 -9.05 -3.30
C SER A 60 8.36 -8.08 -2.20
N TYR A 61 8.32 -8.55 -0.96
CA TYR A 61 8.03 -7.71 0.20
C TYR A 61 8.84 -8.14 1.42
N ALA A 62 8.87 -7.29 2.44
CA ALA A 62 9.46 -7.60 3.73
C ALA A 62 8.75 -8.83 4.34
N GLY A 63 9.42 -9.98 4.31
CA GLY A 63 8.83 -11.30 4.62
C GLY A 63 9.15 -12.40 3.60
N GLY A 64 9.68 -12.05 2.42
CA GLY A 64 10.39 -12.99 1.55
C GLY A 64 9.57 -13.72 0.48
N TYR A 65 8.30 -13.38 0.28
CA TYR A 65 7.51 -14.02 -0.77
C TYR A 65 7.71 -13.31 -2.11
N VAL A 66 7.71 -14.10 -3.18
CA VAL A 66 7.78 -13.62 -4.55
C VAL A 66 6.57 -14.13 -5.32
N PHE A 67 5.80 -13.22 -5.92
CA PHE A 67 4.68 -13.58 -6.79
C PHE A 67 4.81 -12.92 -8.15
N VAL A 68 4.12 -13.51 -9.12
CA VAL A 68 4.00 -12.98 -10.47
C VAL A 68 2.71 -12.17 -10.53
N ALA A 69 2.83 -10.89 -10.86
CA ALA A 69 1.67 -10.01 -11.00
C ALA A 69 1.05 -10.17 -12.39
N ASP A 70 -0.26 -10.38 -12.42
CA ASP A 70 -1.11 -10.22 -13.61
C ASP A 70 -2.23 -9.23 -13.29
N SER A 71 -2.59 -8.39 -14.25
CA SER A 71 -3.57 -7.32 -14.03
C SER A 71 -4.90 -7.94 -13.63
N CYS A 72 -5.40 -7.56 -12.46
CA CYS A 72 -6.70 -7.98 -11.99
C CYS A 72 -7.79 -7.04 -12.48
N THR A 73 -7.58 -5.73 -12.32
CA THR A 73 -8.55 -4.71 -12.68
C THR A 73 -7.99 -3.29 -12.61
N ASN A 74 -8.70 -2.38 -13.26
CA ASN A 74 -8.48 -0.94 -13.20
C ASN A 74 -9.54 -0.26 -12.34
N PHE A 75 -9.22 0.92 -11.83
CA PHE A 75 -10.12 1.73 -11.03
C PHE A 75 -10.58 2.96 -11.80
N SER A 76 -11.77 3.47 -11.47
CA SER A 76 -12.14 4.85 -11.77
C SER A 76 -12.42 5.64 -10.51
N TYR A 77 -12.14 6.92 -10.60
CA TYR A 77 -12.45 7.90 -9.58
C TYR A 77 -13.92 8.33 -9.66
N GLN A 78 -14.63 8.21 -8.55
CA GLN A 78 -15.99 8.66 -8.38
C GLN A 78 -15.99 10.02 -7.66
N GLY A 79 -16.22 11.10 -8.43
CA GLY A 79 -16.11 12.47 -7.89
C GLY A 79 -17.17 12.84 -6.85
N SER A 80 -18.28 12.12 -6.75
CA SER A 80 -19.37 12.41 -5.80
C SER A 80 -19.03 12.06 -4.35
N ASP A 81 -18.19 11.07 -4.13
CA ASP A 81 -17.79 10.58 -2.80
C ASP A 81 -16.26 10.53 -2.62
N GLY A 82 -15.50 10.74 -3.68
CA GLY A 82 -14.04 10.76 -3.70
C GLY A 82 -13.39 9.38 -3.67
N TYR A 83 -14.18 8.31 -3.83
CA TYR A 83 -13.66 6.94 -3.85
C TYR A 83 -13.07 6.58 -5.21
N TRP A 84 -12.16 5.62 -5.18
CA TRP A 84 -11.74 4.86 -6.35
C TRP A 84 -12.38 3.49 -6.28
N TYR A 85 -13.11 3.09 -7.32
CA TYR A 85 -13.76 1.78 -7.40
C TYR A 85 -13.20 0.97 -8.54
N SER A 86 -13.01 -0.34 -8.34
CA SER A 86 -12.87 -1.26 -9.46
C SER A 86 -14.21 -1.42 -10.18
N HIS A 87 -14.16 -1.53 -11.51
CA HIS A 87 -15.35 -1.84 -12.32
C HIS A 87 -15.54 -3.33 -12.59
N GLU A 88 -14.54 -4.15 -12.30
CA GLU A 88 -14.53 -5.57 -12.66
C GLU A 88 -14.51 -6.48 -11.44
N LYS A 89 -14.27 -5.92 -10.25
CA LYS A 89 -14.26 -6.62 -8.97
C LYS A 89 -15.14 -5.93 -7.95
N ASP A 90 -16.18 -6.62 -7.54
CA ASP A 90 -17.08 -6.16 -6.50
C ASP A 90 -16.34 -5.97 -5.18
N GLY A 91 -16.63 -4.86 -4.51
CA GLY A 91 -16.11 -4.55 -3.17
C GLY A 91 -14.68 -4.02 -3.13
N LEU A 92 -13.93 -4.04 -4.23
CA LEU A 92 -12.57 -3.48 -4.31
C LEU A 92 -12.62 -1.96 -4.47
N PHE A 93 -12.12 -1.23 -3.47
CA PHE A 93 -12.09 0.23 -3.50
C PHE A 93 -10.98 0.84 -2.65
N VAL A 94 -10.65 2.11 -2.96
CA VAL A 94 -9.85 2.98 -2.10
C VAL A 94 -10.68 4.22 -1.75
N SER A 95 -10.85 4.48 -0.46
CA SER A 95 -11.58 5.63 0.05
C SER A 95 -10.76 6.93 -0.03
N PRO A 96 -11.40 8.11 0.08
CA PRO A 96 -10.71 9.40 0.12
C PRO A 96 -9.70 9.53 1.26
N ALA A 97 -9.87 8.76 2.35
CA ALA A 97 -8.98 8.79 3.51
C ALA A 97 -7.80 7.81 3.37
N GLY A 98 -7.73 7.03 2.28
CA GLY A 98 -6.70 6.01 2.08
C GLY A 98 -7.01 4.64 2.67
N TYR A 99 -8.24 4.39 3.12
CA TYR A 99 -8.70 3.02 3.41
C TYR A 99 -8.81 2.22 2.11
N MET A 100 -8.09 1.11 2.03
CA MET A 100 -8.02 0.19 0.91
C MET A 100 -8.73 -1.11 1.30
N ARG A 101 -9.83 -1.41 0.61
CA ARG A 101 -10.46 -2.72 0.67
C ARG A 101 -9.96 -3.55 -0.50
N THR A 102 -9.47 -4.75 -0.22
CA THR A 102 -9.05 -5.70 -1.25
C THR A 102 -10.20 -6.64 -1.62
N ALA A 103 -10.13 -7.32 -2.75
CA ALA A 103 -11.13 -8.31 -3.16
C ALA A 103 -10.45 -9.58 -3.68
N HIS A 104 -10.76 -10.73 -3.08
CA HIS A 104 -10.22 -12.04 -3.46
C HIS A 104 -8.69 -12.01 -3.64
N ASP A 105 -8.19 -12.62 -4.72
CA ASP A 105 -6.77 -12.71 -5.07
C ASP A 105 -6.17 -11.37 -5.58
N CYS A 106 -6.97 -10.30 -5.65
CA CYS A 106 -6.57 -8.95 -6.09
C CYS A 106 -6.21 -8.06 -4.90
N ASN A 107 -5.07 -8.36 -4.31
CA ASN A 107 -4.63 -7.81 -3.03
C ASN A 107 -3.29 -7.04 -3.13
N LEU A 108 -2.71 -6.92 -4.33
CA LEU A 108 -1.65 -5.95 -4.65
C LEU A 108 -2.24 -4.78 -5.43
N LEU A 109 -2.13 -3.57 -4.90
CA LEU A 109 -2.47 -2.33 -5.59
C LEU A 109 -1.20 -1.58 -5.98
N VAL A 110 -1.21 -1.02 -7.18
CA VAL A 110 -0.21 -0.10 -7.70
C VAL A 110 -0.88 1.25 -7.77
N ILE A 111 -0.33 2.20 -7.02
CA ILE A 111 -0.88 3.54 -6.87
C ILE A 111 0.11 4.52 -7.47
N ASP A 112 -0.30 5.17 -8.55
CA ASP A 112 0.41 6.31 -9.14
C ASP A 112 -0.06 7.57 -8.42
N SER A 113 0.86 8.24 -7.72
CA SER A 113 0.58 9.48 -7.02
C SER A 113 0.73 10.68 -7.95
N LYS A 114 -0.15 11.67 -7.81
CA LYS A 114 0.02 13.00 -8.43
C LYS A 114 1.27 13.71 -7.90
N SER A 115 1.79 13.29 -6.75
CA SER A 115 3.06 13.79 -6.20
C SER A 115 4.24 13.13 -6.92
N GLN A 116 5.07 13.94 -7.59
CA GLN A 116 6.28 13.44 -8.24
C GLN A 116 7.32 12.90 -7.24
N THR A 117 7.28 13.39 -5.99
CA THR A 117 8.16 12.90 -4.91
C THR A 117 7.68 11.59 -4.33
N THR A 118 6.43 11.18 -4.56
CA THR A 118 5.91 9.87 -4.14
C THR A 118 5.99 8.89 -5.32
N GLY A 119 5.57 9.32 -6.52
CA GLY A 119 5.61 8.52 -7.73
C GLY A 119 4.67 7.30 -7.67
N ILE A 120 5.10 6.20 -8.29
CA ILE A 120 4.38 4.92 -8.28
C ILE A 120 4.84 4.08 -7.09
N THR A 121 3.88 3.61 -6.32
CA THR A 121 4.10 2.78 -5.13
C THR A 121 3.22 1.53 -5.14
N TRP A 122 3.67 0.48 -4.47
CA TRP A 122 3.01 -0.83 -4.45
C TRP A 122 2.58 -1.18 -3.03
N TRP A 123 1.30 -1.51 -2.85
CA TRP A 123 0.69 -1.69 -1.54
C TRP A 123 -0.13 -2.95 -1.49
N TRP A 124 0.00 -3.68 -0.40
CA TRP A 124 -0.72 -4.93 -0.21
C TRP A 124 -1.00 -5.18 1.26
N LYS A 125 -1.87 -6.15 1.52
CA LYS A 125 -2.07 -6.70 2.86
C LYS A 125 -1.95 -8.21 2.79
N HIS A 126 -1.14 -8.78 3.68
CA HIS A 126 -1.02 -10.24 3.79
C HIS A 126 -2.41 -10.86 4.03
N ASN A 127 -2.72 -11.93 3.29
CA ASN A 127 -4.01 -12.65 3.28
C ASN A 127 -5.23 -11.89 2.70
N GLY A 128 -5.05 -10.80 1.95
CA GLY A 128 -6.17 -10.14 1.26
C GLY A 128 -7.16 -9.46 2.19
N GLY A 129 -6.66 -8.82 3.25
CA GLY A 129 -7.46 -8.01 4.17
C GLY A 129 -7.54 -6.52 3.80
N ASP A 130 -8.42 -5.80 4.48
CA ASP A 130 -8.52 -4.34 4.40
C ASP A 130 -7.33 -3.69 5.12
N CYS A 131 -6.84 -2.57 4.61
CA CYS A 131 -5.73 -1.84 5.23
C CYS A 131 -5.76 -0.34 4.96
N CYS A 132 -5.03 0.41 5.76
CA CYS A 132 -4.81 1.84 5.56
C CYS A 132 -3.58 2.08 4.73
N LEU A 133 -3.62 3.01 3.79
CA LEU A 133 -2.50 3.56 3.02
C LEU A 133 -1.90 4.80 3.71
N PRO A 134 -0.64 5.17 3.43
CA PRO A 134 -0.08 6.45 3.85
C PRO A 134 -0.88 7.62 3.28
N ASP A 135 -0.86 8.75 3.98
CA ASP A 135 -1.63 9.94 3.60
C ASP A 135 -1.30 10.42 2.18
N GLU A 136 0.00 10.54 1.83
CA GLU A 136 0.44 10.98 0.49
C GLU A 136 0.08 10.01 -0.64
N VAL A 137 -0.14 8.74 -0.30
CA VAL A 137 -0.49 7.69 -1.27
C VAL A 137 -2.00 7.61 -1.41
N GLY A 138 -2.72 7.51 -0.30
CA GLY A 138 -4.16 7.26 -0.28
C GLY A 138 -5.01 8.48 -0.64
N THR A 139 -4.48 9.69 -0.52
CA THR A 139 -5.25 10.94 -0.76
C THR A 139 -4.87 11.66 -2.05
N ASN A 140 -3.68 11.40 -2.61
CA ASN A 140 -3.14 12.14 -3.76
C ASN A 140 -3.04 11.26 -5.03
N ILE A 141 -4.03 10.41 -5.26
CA ILE A 141 -4.02 9.40 -6.30
C ILE A 141 -4.24 10.01 -7.69
N PHE A 142 -3.44 9.59 -8.67
CA PHE A 142 -3.62 9.81 -10.10
C PHE A 142 -4.24 8.60 -10.81
N ASN A 143 -3.76 7.39 -10.52
CA ASN A 143 -4.27 6.15 -11.07
C ASN A 143 -4.09 4.98 -10.09
N ILE A 144 -4.93 3.95 -10.21
CA ILE A 144 -4.82 2.70 -9.44
C ILE A 144 -5.01 1.51 -10.38
N GLU A 145 -4.13 0.53 -10.24
CA GLU A 145 -4.26 -0.78 -10.86
C GLU A 145 -4.13 -1.84 -9.77
N ALA A 146 -4.95 -2.89 -9.81
CA ALA A 146 -4.81 -4.04 -8.93
C ALA A 146 -4.30 -5.25 -9.69
N TYR A 147 -3.54 -6.10 -9.01
CA TYR A 147 -2.90 -7.27 -9.56
C TYR A 147 -3.19 -8.49 -8.70
N TYR A 148 -3.24 -9.65 -9.36
CA TYR A 148 -3.30 -10.94 -8.70
C TYR A 148 -1.96 -11.27 -8.04
N THR A 149 -1.98 -11.75 -6.80
CA THR A 149 -0.78 -12.31 -6.16
C THR A 149 -0.83 -13.83 -6.03
N GLY A 150 -1.89 -14.46 -6.59
CA GLY A 150 -2.22 -15.87 -6.41
C GLY A 150 -2.87 -16.15 -5.05
N ALA A 151 -3.65 -17.23 -4.98
CA ALA A 151 -4.10 -17.79 -3.71
C ALA A 151 -2.87 -18.32 -2.94
N GLN A 152 -2.72 -17.90 -1.69
CA GLN A 152 -1.76 -18.52 -0.77
C GLN A 152 -2.34 -19.80 -0.18
#